data_AF-A0ABD4TK65-F1
#
_entry.id   AF-A0ABD4TK65-F1
#
_cell.length_a   1.000
_cell.length_b   1.000
_cell.length_c   1.000
_cell.angle_alpha   90.00
_cell.angle_beta   90.00
_cell.angle_gamma   90.00
#
_symmetry.space_group_name_H-M   'P 1'
#
loop_
_entity.id
_entity.type
_entity.pdbx_description
1 polymer ?
#
loop_
_entity_poly.entity_id
_entity_poly.type
_entity_poly.pdbx_seq_one_letter_code
_entity_poly.pdbx_strand_id
1 'polypeptide(L)'
;MKSEQFIMIGLVVAILIGIVAVFVASGNPDGLESTALVVQDQKALLGDTPDDAEIHEEEEGRFAYESPFPDYTMGEDGGKMGELAVIVLGTIIALILAFAIGKVAMAKKS
;
A
#
# COMPACT_ATOMS: atom_id res chain seq x y z
N MET A 1 -21.69 13.00 -19.76
CA MET A 1 -21.83 12.14 -18.57
C MET A 1 -22.26 13.00 -17.39
N LYS A 2 -23.23 12.57 -16.57
CA LYS A 2 -23.64 13.33 -15.38
C LYS A 2 -22.51 13.30 -14.34
N SER A 3 -22.38 14.35 -13.53
CA SER A 3 -21.32 14.44 -12.49
C SER A 3 -21.39 13.28 -11.49
N GLU A 4 -22.60 12.84 -11.15
CA GLU A 4 -22.85 11.69 -10.28
C GLU A 4 -22.25 10.41 -10.84
N GLN A 5 -22.39 10.18 -12.16
CA GLN A 5 -21.80 9.02 -12.84
C GLN A 5 -20.27 9.10 -12.86
N PHE A 6 -19.71 10.30 -13.06
CA PHE A 6 -18.25 10.49 -13.01
C PHE A 6 -17.67 10.15 -11.63
N ILE A 7 -18.31 10.66 -10.56
CA ILE A 7 -17.89 10.38 -9.18
C ILE A 7 -18.05 8.90 -8.86
N MET A 8 -19.17 8.28 -9.25
CA MET A 8 -19.42 6.86 -9.01
C MET A 8 -18.38 5.98 -9.70
N ILE A 9 -18.05 6.25 -10.97
CA ILE A 9 -17.02 5.53 -11.71
C ILE A 9 -15.65 5.73 -11.05
N GLY A 10 -15.29 6.97 -10.71
CA GLY A 10 -14.03 7.27 -10.04
C GLY A 10 -13.89 6.55 -8.70
N LEU A 11 -14.96 6.49 -7.90
CA LEU A 11 -14.98 5.78 -6.62
C LEU A 11 -14.78 4.28 -6.81
N VAL A 12 -15.49 3.66 -7.75
CA VAL A 12 -15.33 2.23 -8.05
C VAL A 12 -13.89 1.93 -8.48
N VAL A 13 -13.32 2.74 -9.37
CA VAL A 13 -11.91 2.58 -9.80
C VAL A 13 -10.95 2.74 -8.62
N ALA A 14 -11.16 3.73 -7.74
CA ALA A 14 -10.30 3.93 -6.58
C ALA A 14 -10.33 2.74 -5.61
N ILE A 15 -11.52 2.16 -5.35
CA ILE A 15 -11.67 0.97 -4.52
C ILE A 15 -10.96 -0.23 -5.16
N LEU A 16 -11.15 -0.44 -6.47
CA LEU A 16 -10.49 -1.53 -7.19
C LEU A 16 -8.96 -1.41 -7.12
N ILE A 17 -8.42 -0.20 -7.34
CA ILE A 17 -6.98 0.06 -7.21
C ILE A 17 -6.52 -0.21 -5.77
N GLY A 18 -7.26 0.24 -4.76
CA GLY A 18 -6.91 0.01 -3.35
C GLY A 18 -6.83 -1.47 -2.98
N ILE A 19 -7.75 -2.28 -3.51
CA ILE A 19 -7.73 -3.75 -3.30
C ILE A 19 -6.54 -4.38 -4.04
N VAL A 20 -6.36 -4.04 -5.32
CA VAL A 20 -5.32 -4.66 -6.17
C VAL A 20 -3.91 -4.26 -5.72
N ALA A 21 -3.73 -3.03 -5.23
CA ALA A 21 -2.42 -2.51 -4.83
C ALA A 21 -1.74 -3.36 -3.74
N VAL A 22 -2.50 -3.94 -2.81
CA VAL A 22 -1.95 -4.77 -1.73
C VAL A 22 -1.31 -6.05 -2.28
N PHE A 23 -2.01 -6.74 -3.19
CA PHE A 23 -1.48 -7.94 -3.84
C PHE A 23 -0.33 -7.60 -4.78
N VAL A 24 -0.42 -6.47 -5.49
CA VAL A 24 0.66 -6.02 -6.38
C VAL A 24 1.95 -5.69 -5.61
N ALA A 25 1.83 -5.31 -4.33
CA ALA A 25 2.97 -5.02 -3.46
C ALA A 25 3.47 -6.27 -2.72
N SER A 26 2.60 -7.15 -2.21
CA SER A 26 3.03 -8.26 -1.35
C SER A 26 2.49 -9.63 -1.79
N GLY A 27 3.38 -10.63 -1.81
CA GLY A 27 3.08 -12.03 -2.13
C GLY A 27 2.22 -12.70 -1.05
N ASN A 28 2.44 -12.30 0.20
CA ASN A 28 1.51 -12.51 1.31
C ASN A 28 0.90 -11.14 1.65
N PRO A 29 -0.24 -10.76 1.08
CA PRO A 29 -0.88 -9.46 1.25
C PRO A 29 -1.37 -9.18 2.69
N ASP A 30 -0.98 -10.01 3.65
CA ASP A 30 -1.37 -9.95 5.03
C ASP A 30 -0.35 -9.16 5.86
N GLY A 31 -0.52 -7.83 5.93
CA GLY A 31 0.25 -6.97 6.83
C GLY A 31 0.02 -7.26 8.32
N LEU A 32 -0.74 -8.31 8.65
CA LEU A 32 -0.88 -8.85 10.00
C LEU A 32 0.40 -9.49 10.52
N GLU A 33 1.43 -9.75 9.72
CA GLU A 33 2.73 -10.27 10.19
C GLU A 33 3.30 -9.41 11.34
N SER A 34 3.24 -8.08 11.20
CA SER A 34 3.65 -7.16 12.28
C SER A 34 2.73 -7.23 13.51
N THR A 35 1.46 -7.57 13.30
CA THR A 35 0.46 -7.76 14.37
C THR A 35 0.62 -9.12 15.05
N ALA A 36 0.95 -10.17 14.29
CA ALA A 36 1.24 -11.50 14.77
C ALA A 36 2.47 -11.47 15.66
N LEU A 37 3.54 -10.80 15.24
CA LEU A 37 4.73 -10.59 16.06
C LEU A 37 4.44 -9.81 17.34
N VAL A 38 3.51 -8.84 17.31
CA VAL A 38 3.05 -8.14 18.52
C VAL A 38 2.26 -9.05 19.46
N VAL A 39 1.38 -9.89 18.92
CA VAL A 39 0.57 -10.84 19.71
C VAL A 39 1.43 -11.97 20.28
N GLN A 40 2.51 -12.34 19.59
CA GLN A 40 3.48 -13.34 20.04
C GLN A 40 4.53 -12.76 21.00
N ASP A 41 4.38 -11.52 21.47
CA ASP A 41 5.33 -10.79 22.32
C ASP A 41 6.76 -10.68 21.72
N GLN A 42 6.90 -10.87 20.41
CA GLN A 42 8.18 -10.77 19.68
C GLN A 42 8.45 -9.36 19.14
N LYS A 43 7.44 -8.48 19.11
CA LYS A 43 7.57 -7.11 18.62
C LYS A 43 6.75 -6.14 19.44
N ALA A 44 7.29 -4.95 19.72
CA ALA A 44 6.50 -3.87 20.31
C ALA A 44 5.62 -3.19 19.24
N LEU A 45 4.45 -2.68 19.64
CA LEU A 45 3.49 -2.02 18.73
C LEU A 45 4.11 -0.94 17.83
N LEU A 46 5.05 -0.16 18.37
CA LEU A 46 5.79 0.89 17.66
C LEU A 46 7.29 0.61 17.59
N GLY A 47 7.71 -0.60 17.99
CA GLY A 47 9.09 -1.02 17.93
C GLY A 47 9.43 -1.60 16.56
N ASP A 48 10.73 -1.62 16.29
CA ASP A 48 11.27 -2.32 15.14
C ASP A 48 11.08 -3.84 15.31
N THR A 49 11.01 -4.54 14.18
CA THR A 49 11.02 -6.00 14.16
C THR A 49 12.44 -6.46 14.53
N PRO A 50 12.62 -7.27 15.59
CA PRO A 50 13.92 -7.87 15.90
C PRO A 50 14.41 -8.78 14.76
N ASP A 51 15.72 -8.88 14.59
CA ASP A 51 16.34 -9.68 13.53
C ASP A 51 16.09 -11.20 13.70
N ASP A 52 15.75 -11.64 14.92
CA ASP A 52 15.41 -13.01 15.28
C ASP A 52 13.90 -13.26 15.42
N ALA A 53 13.07 -12.31 14.97
CA ALA A 53 11.62 -12.45 15.02
C ALA A 53 11.15 -13.50 14.00
N GLU A 54 10.55 -14.57 14.51
CA GLU A 54 10.00 -15.68 13.72
C GLU A 54 8.49 -15.73 13.88
N ILE A 55 7.77 -15.62 12.77
CA ILE A 55 6.32 -15.74 12.78
C ILE A 55 5.98 -17.22 12.83
N HIS A 56 5.54 -17.70 14.00
CA HIS A 56 5.06 -19.06 14.14
C HIS A 56 3.63 -19.16 13.58
N GLU A 57 3.52 -19.58 12.32
CA GLU A 57 2.24 -19.80 11.64
C GLU A 57 2.13 -21.24 11.15
N GLU A 58 0.93 -21.82 11.24
CA GLU A 58 0.64 -23.11 10.63
C GLU A 58 0.59 -22.93 9.10
N GLU A 59 1.64 -23.37 8.40
CA GLU A 59 1.80 -23.13 6.95
C GLU A 59 1.03 -24.10 6.05
N GLU A 60 0.39 -25.13 6.61
CA GLU A 60 -0.26 -26.18 5.82
C GLU A 60 -1.48 -25.65 5.05
N GLY A 61 -1.36 -25.57 3.71
CA GLY A 61 -2.48 -25.29 2.80
C GLY A 61 -2.65 -23.83 2.36
N ARG A 62 -1.66 -22.96 2.59
CA ARG A 62 -1.75 -21.55 2.15
C ARG A 62 -1.59 -21.37 0.64
N PHE A 63 -2.28 -20.37 0.10
CA PHE A 63 -2.14 -19.94 -1.28
C PHE A 63 -0.79 -19.22 -1.44
N ALA A 64 0.14 -19.82 -2.18
CA ALA A 64 1.38 -19.17 -2.56
C ALA A 64 1.11 -18.24 -3.75
N TYR A 65 1.27 -16.94 -3.53
CA TYR A 65 1.20 -15.92 -4.57
C TYR A 65 2.51 -15.15 -4.61
N GLU A 66 3.09 -14.98 -5.80
CA GLU A 66 4.31 -14.20 -5.99
C GLU A 66 3.91 -12.79 -6.45
N SER A 67 4.28 -11.79 -5.66
CA SER A 67 4.00 -10.39 -5.97
C SER A 67 4.79 -9.94 -7.21
N PRO A 68 4.18 -9.15 -8.11
CA PRO A 68 4.89 -8.49 -9.20
C PRO A 68 5.98 -7.50 -8.73
N PHE A 69 5.86 -6.95 -7.52
CA PHE A 69 6.82 -6.01 -6.95
C PHE A 69 7.13 -6.36 -5.48
N PRO A 70 7.84 -7.46 -5.22
CA PRO A 70 8.08 -7.96 -3.86
C PRO A 70 9.01 -7.05 -3.04
N ASP A 71 9.94 -6.35 -3.71
CA ASP A 71 10.97 -5.51 -3.08
C ASP A 71 10.66 -4.01 -3.25
N TYR A 72 9.51 -3.55 -2.75
CA TYR A 72 9.14 -2.13 -2.80
C TYR A 72 9.78 -1.26 -1.69
N THR A 73 10.66 -1.86 -0.89
CA THR A 73 11.48 -1.18 0.12
C THR A 73 12.70 -0.53 -0.54
N MET A 74 13.33 0.46 0.12
CA MET A 74 14.57 1.06 -0.40
C MET A 74 15.83 0.28 -0.02
N GLY A 75 15.68 -0.96 0.45
CA GLY A 75 16.76 -1.78 0.98
C GLY A 75 17.48 -1.13 2.16
N GLU A 76 18.65 -1.67 2.51
CA GLU A 76 19.49 -1.16 3.61
C GLU A 76 20.03 0.27 3.34
N ASP A 77 20.20 0.63 2.06
CA ASP A 77 20.81 1.90 1.64
C ASP A 77 19.88 3.12 1.78
N GLY A 78 18.56 2.93 1.66
CA GLY A 78 17.60 4.03 1.76
C GLY A 78 17.24 4.43 3.18
N GLY A 79 17.31 3.47 4.11
CA GLY A 79 16.88 3.62 5.50
C GLY A 79 15.42 4.07 5.67
N LYS A 80 14.91 3.98 6.89
CA LYS A 80 13.50 4.29 7.19
C LYS A 80 13.09 5.73 6.84
N MET A 81 14.03 6.66 6.99
CA MET A 81 13.79 8.07 6.67
C MET A 81 13.69 8.32 5.15
N GLY A 82 14.44 7.57 4.33
CA GLY A 82 14.37 7.65 2.87
C GLY A 82 13.06 7.08 2.34
N GLU A 83 12.66 5.92 2.86
CA GLU A 83 11.38 5.30 2.53
C GLU A 83 10.20 6.22 2.85
N LEU A 84 10.19 6.79 4.06
CA LEU A 84 9.17 7.76 4.46
C LEU A 84 9.16 8.98 3.53
N ALA A 85 10.33 9.52 3.20
CA ALA A 85 10.43 10.69 2.31
C ALA A 85 9.85 10.40 0.92
N VAL A 86 10.10 9.21 0.36
CA VAL A 86 9.57 8.81 -0.94
C VAL A 86 8.07 8.55 -0.91
N ILE A 87 7.54 7.95 0.17
CA ILE A 87 6.10 7.80 0.37
C ILE A 87 5.41 9.17 0.42
N VAL A 88 5.96 10.11 1.18
CA VAL A 88 5.42 11.47 1.28
C VAL A 88 5.48 12.18 -0.07
N LEU A 89 6.62 12.10 -0.76
CA LEU A 89 6.79 12.71 -2.08
C LEU A 89 5.83 12.12 -3.11
N GLY A 90 5.72 10.80 -3.19
CA GLY A 90 4.80 10.10 -4.08
C GLY A 90 3.34 10.48 -3.82
N THR A 91 2.96 10.61 -2.55
CA THR A 91 1.62 11.06 -2.15
C THR A 91 1.34 12.49 -2.61
N ILE A 92 2.27 13.42 -2.43
CA ILE A 92 2.13 14.81 -2.89
C ILE A 92 1.96 14.86 -4.42
N ILE A 93 2.78 14.11 -5.16
CA ILE A 93 2.69 14.02 -6.63
C ILE A 93 1.32 13.48 -7.05
N ALA A 94 0.84 12.41 -6.42
CA ALA A 94 -0.46 11.82 -6.71
C ALA A 94 -1.61 12.83 -6.48
N LEU A 95 -1.57 13.58 -5.37
CA LEU A 95 -2.57 14.62 -5.07
C LEU A 95 -2.55 15.75 -6.10
N ILE A 96 -1.36 16.20 -6.53
CA ILE A 96 -1.22 17.23 -7.56
C ILE A 96 -1.82 16.74 -8.89
N LEU A 97 -1.52 15.51 -9.29
CA LEU A 97 -2.07 14.91 -10.51
C LEU A 97 -3.58 14.78 -10.46
N ALA A 98 -4.12 14.26 -9.35
CA ALA A 98 -5.56 14.13 -9.15
C ALA A 98 -6.26 15.49 -9.23
N PHE A 99 -5.70 16.52 -8.58
CA PHE A 99 -6.22 17.88 -8.64
C PHE A 99 -6.16 18.47 -10.05
N ALA A 100 -5.04 18.28 -10.76
CA ALA A 100 -4.87 18.76 -12.13
C ALA A 100 -5.89 18.10 -13.08
N ILE A 101 -6.06 16.78 -13.00
CA ILE A 101 -7.06 16.03 -13.79
C ILE A 101 -8.47 16.53 -13.47
N GLY A 102 -8.79 16.73 -12.19
CA GLY A 102 -10.08 17.27 -11.76
C GLY A 102 -10.36 18.67 -12.33
N LYS A 103 -9.36 19.56 -12.28
CA LYS A 103 -9.44 20.91 -12.88
C LYS A 103 -9.71 20.86 -14.39
N VAL A 104 -8.97 20.02 -15.13
CA VAL A 104 -9.14 19.87 -16.59
C VAL A 104 -10.51 19.28 -16.93
N ALA A 105 -10.98 18.28 -16.19
CA ALA A 105 -12.29 17.67 -16.39
C ALA A 105 -13.44 18.67 -16.17
N MET A 106 -13.31 19.57 -15.17
CA MET A 106 -14.28 20.64 -14.93
C MET A 106 -14.24 21.72 -16.01
N ALA A 107 -13.05 22.14 -16.44
CA ALA A 107 -12.89 23.16 -17.49
C ALA A 107 -13.51 22.72 -18.82
N LYS A 108 -13.46 21.42 -19.15
CA LYS A 108 -14.06 20.85 -20.37
C LYS A 108 -15.59 20.71 -20.31
N LYS A 109 -16.21 20.94 -19.14
CA LYS A 109 -17.66 20.87 -18.92
C LYS A 109 -18.33 22.26 -19.02
N SER A 110 -17.55 23.34 -18.97
CA SER A 110 -17.98 24.72 -19.25
C SER A 110 -17.89 25.04 -20.74
#